data_AF-A0AAW1HTK6-F1
#
_entry.id   AF-A0AAW1HTK6-F1
#
_cell.length_a   1.000
_cell.length_b   1.000
_cell.length_c   1.000
_cell.angle_alpha   90.00
_cell.angle_beta   90.00
_cell.angle_gamma   90.00
#
_symmetry.space_group_name_H-M   'P 1'
#
loop_
_entity.id
_entity.type
_entity.pdbx_description
1 polymer ?
#
loop_
_entity_poly.entity_id
_entity_poly.type
_entity_poly.pdbx_seq_one_letter_code
_entity_poly.pdbx_strand_id
1 'polypeptide(L)'
;MSTSTKIGKGRILHSQAREIIANVLQFMKDEAANKCCTIPITNFKERLIAATKTMERTYRDIVKEADVRLRAASGFSSRKKRKRPSPKSLMAERETEVIRTIVHNFYITEKRRPTLKGIEMVKWLVE
;
A
#
# COMPACT_ATOMS: atom_id res chain seq x y z
N MET A 1 23.69 13.14 14.16
CA MET A 1 22.88 14.37 13.95
C MET A 1 22.32 14.37 12.53
N SER A 2 21.00 14.48 12.35
CA SER A 2 20.37 14.51 11.02
C SER A 2 20.40 15.94 10.46
N THR A 3 21.30 16.22 9.54
CA THR A 3 21.47 17.56 8.95
C THR A 3 20.53 17.75 7.77
N SER A 4 19.29 18.22 7.99
CA SER A 4 18.32 18.49 6.92
C SER A 4 18.90 19.35 5.77
N THR A 5 19.17 18.75 4.60
CA THR A 5 19.66 19.42 3.40
C THR A 5 18.47 19.72 2.49
N LYS A 6 18.34 20.99 2.08
CA LYS A 6 17.25 21.43 1.20
C LYS A 6 17.59 21.11 -0.26
N ILE A 7 16.64 20.55 -1.01
CA ILE A 7 16.70 20.47 -2.48
C ILE A 7 15.68 21.44 -3.07
N GLY A 8 16.16 22.47 -3.78
CA GLY A 8 15.31 23.40 -4.52
C GLY A 8 14.14 23.93 -3.69
N LYS A 9 13.08 24.42 -4.34
CA LYS A 9 11.82 25.00 -3.80
C LYS A 9 11.27 24.32 -2.52
N GLY A 10 11.90 24.54 -1.36
CA GLY A 10 11.43 24.10 -0.04
C GLY A 10 11.39 22.59 0.25
N ARG A 11 11.92 21.71 -0.62
CA ARG A 11 11.87 20.25 -0.37
C ARG A 11 13.06 19.77 0.46
N ILE A 12 12.82 18.79 1.33
CA ILE A 12 13.84 18.24 2.24
C ILE A 12 14.26 16.85 1.76
N LEU A 13 15.57 16.61 1.73
CA LEU A 13 16.12 15.25 1.56
C LEU A 13 16.00 14.45 2.85
N HIS A 14 15.17 13.42 2.81
CA HIS A 14 15.13 12.41 3.85
C HIS A 14 16.37 11.50 3.81
N SER A 15 16.64 10.81 4.92
CA SER A 15 17.81 9.94 5.10
C SER A 15 17.94 8.87 4.02
N GLN A 16 16.83 8.22 3.66
CA GLN A 16 16.79 7.18 2.62
C GLN A 16 17.29 7.67 1.26
N ALA A 17 16.88 8.88 0.86
CA ALA A 17 17.31 9.45 -0.41
C ALA A 17 18.82 9.76 -0.41
N ARG A 18 19.36 10.18 0.74
CA ARG A 18 20.80 10.42 0.90
C ARG A 18 21.61 9.14 0.86
N GLU A 19 21.09 8.07 1.47
CA GLU A 19 21.70 6.74 1.42
C GLU A 19 21.80 6.26 -0.03
N ILE A 20 20.72 6.40 -0.81
CA ILE A 20 20.74 6.08 -2.24
C ILE A 20 21.78 6.91 -2.99
N ILE A 21 21.84 8.23 -2.75
CA ILE A 21 22.84 9.11 -3.39
C ILE A 21 24.26 8.69 -3.01
N ALA A 22 24.51 8.36 -1.74
CA ALA A 22 25.81 7.92 -1.27
C ALA A 22 26.24 6.59 -1.91
N ASN A 23 25.32 5.63 -2.05
CA ASN A 23 25.57 4.36 -2.74
C ASN A 23 25.95 4.58 -4.21
N VAL A 24 25.20 5.42 -4.93
CA VAL A 24 25.49 5.74 -6.33
C VAL A 24 26.84 6.46 -6.45
N LEU A 25 27.13 7.41 -5.57
CA LEU A 25 28.42 8.12 -5.55
C LEU A 25 29.59 7.14 -5.37
N GLN A 26 29.45 6.18 -4.45
CA GLN A 26 30.48 5.18 -4.22
C GLN A 26 30.67 4.30 -5.46
N PHE A 27 29.58 3.81 -6.05
CA PHE A 27 29.61 3.00 -7.26
C PHE A 27 30.35 3.71 -8.42
N MET A 28 30.09 5.00 -8.63
CA MET A 28 30.75 5.76 -9.68
C MET A 28 32.23 6.04 -9.38
N LYS A 29 32.60 6.25 -8.11
CA LYS A 29 34.01 6.38 -7.71
C LYS A 29 34.79 5.08 -7.94
N ASP A 30 34.18 3.95 -7.65
CA ASP A 30 34.79 2.64 -7.86
C ASP A 30 35.00 2.36 -9.36
N GLU A 31 34.02 2.67 -10.21
CA GLU A 31 34.16 2.58 -11.68
C GLU A 31 35.25 3.52 -12.22
N ALA A 32 35.33 4.75 -11.69
CA ALA A 32 36.35 5.71 -12.08
C ALA A 32 37.77 5.26 -11.65
N ALA A 33 37.91 4.69 -10.45
CA ALA A 33 39.18 4.15 -9.96
C ALA A 33 39.67 2.97 -10.82
N ASN A 34 38.74 2.09 -11.22
CA ASN A 34 39.04 0.93 -12.05
C ASN A 34 39.16 1.27 -13.55
N LYS A 35 38.87 2.52 -13.96
CA LYS A 35 38.82 3.00 -15.35
C LYS A 35 37.96 2.13 -16.29
N CYS A 36 37.05 1.35 -15.72
CA CYS A 36 36.25 0.37 -16.42
C CYS A 36 34.86 0.31 -15.79
N CYS A 37 33.84 0.17 -16.63
CA CYS A 37 32.49 -0.05 -16.16
C CYS A 37 32.35 -1.53 -15.76
N THR A 38 32.10 -1.80 -14.48
CA THR A 38 31.87 -3.17 -13.98
C THR A 38 30.71 -3.84 -14.72
N ILE A 39 29.70 -3.06 -15.09
CA ILE A 39 28.56 -3.51 -15.88
C ILE A 39 28.52 -2.66 -17.16
N PRO A 40 28.35 -3.26 -18.36
CA PRO A 40 28.30 -2.54 -19.62
C PRO A 40 27.23 -1.44 -19.65
N ILE A 41 27.53 -0.34 -20.36
CA ILE A 41 26.63 0.81 -20.50
C ILE A 41 25.29 0.42 -21.13
N THR A 42 25.28 -0.59 -22.00
CA THR A 42 24.08 -1.15 -22.64
C THR A 42 23.07 -1.67 -21.62
N ASN A 43 23.54 -2.24 -20.51
CA ASN A 43 22.72 -2.87 -19.48
C ASN A 43 22.33 -1.86 -18.40
N PHE A 44 21.70 -0.75 -18.80
CA PHE A 44 21.37 0.37 -17.92
C PHE A 44 20.54 -0.05 -16.68
N LYS A 45 19.64 -1.01 -16.83
CA LYS A 45 18.78 -1.50 -15.74
C LYS A 45 19.58 -2.16 -14.63
N GLU A 46 20.49 -3.06 -14.99
CA GLU A 46 21.35 -3.78 -14.04
C GLU A 46 22.30 -2.81 -13.35
N ARG A 47 22.86 -1.84 -14.09
CA ARG A 47 23.66 -0.75 -13.53
C ARG A 47 22.91 0.06 -12.49
N LEU A 48 21.69 0.49 -12.81
CA LEU A 48 20.90 1.31 -11.91
C LEU A 48 20.60 0.54 -10.62
N ILE A 49 20.16 -0.72 -10.74
CA ILE A 49 19.89 -1.61 -9.61
C ILE A 49 21.13 -1.80 -8.73
N ALA A 50 22.29 -2.03 -9.33
CA ALA A 50 23.56 -2.19 -8.62
C ALA A 50 24.00 -0.90 -7.92
N ALA A 51 23.90 0.24 -8.60
CA ALA A 51 24.33 1.54 -8.08
C ALA A 51 23.43 2.03 -6.93
N THR A 52 22.10 1.87 -7.05
CA THR A 52 21.14 2.29 -6.02
C THR A 52 20.99 1.26 -4.90
N LYS A 53 21.48 0.03 -5.08
CA LYS A 53 21.29 -1.12 -4.18
C LYS A 53 19.82 -1.42 -3.88
N THR A 54 18.95 -1.28 -4.88
CA THR A 54 17.51 -1.54 -4.75
C THR A 54 17.11 -2.88 -5.35
N MET A 55 16.00 -3.47 -4.89
CA MET A 55 15.46 -4.68 -5.52
C MET A 55 14.88 -4.40 -6.91
N GLU A 56 14.95 -5.38 -7.81
CA GLU A 56 14.39 -5.27 -9.16
C GLU A 56 12.88 -4.96 -9.15
N ARG A 57 12.14 -5.54 -8.21
CA ARG A 57 10.71 -5.26 -8.04
C ARG A 57 10.46 -3.77 -7.76
N THR A 58 11.25 -3.17 -6.88
CA THR A 58 11.15 -1.75 -6.54
C THR A 58 11.44 -0.88 -7.75
N TYR A 59 12.45 -1.23 -8.55
CA TYR A 59 12.74 -0.55 -9.81
C TYR A 59 11.53 -0.60 -10.77
N ARG A 60 10.94 -1.79 -10.97
CA ARG A 60 9.78 -1.96 -11.85
C ARG A 60 8.58 -1.12 -11.39
N ASP A 61 8.33 -1.05 -10.09
CA ASP A 61 7.24 -0.25 -9.53
C ASP A 61 7.49 1.25 -9.75
N ILE A 62 8.73 1.74 -9.51
CA ILE A 62 9.10 3.14 -9.73
C ILE A 62 8.97 3.54 -11.21
N VAL A 63 9.43 2.71 -12.14
CA VAL A 63 9.35 2.99 -13.58
C VAL A 63 7.90 3.10 -14.03
N LYS A 64 7.05 2.14 -13.63
CA LYS A 64 5.62 2.20 -13.93
C LYS A 64 4.97 3.48 -13.40
N GLU A 65 5.34 3.87 -12.18
CA GLU A 65 4.80 5.07 -11.56
C GLU A 65 5.31 6.36 -12.23
N ALA A 66 6.57 6.38 -12.66
CA ALA A 66 7.14 7.48 -13.43
C ALA A 66 6.46 7.63 -14.80
N ASP A 67 6.16 6.53 -15.50
CA ASP A 67 5.41 6.53 -16.76
C ASP A 67 3.98 7.06 -16.58
N VAL A 68 3.29 6.61 -15.52
CA VAL A 68 1.97 7.14 -15.15
C VAL A 68 2.05 8.64 -14.88
N ARG A 69 3.10 9.12 -14.19
CA ARG A 69 3.31 10.54 -13.91
C ARG A 69 3.62 11.37 -15.16
N LEU A 70 4.36 10.82 -16.11
CA LEU A 70 4.60 11.50 -17.40
C LEU A 70 3.28 11.68 -18.16
N ARG A 71 2.36 10.73 -18.01
CA ARG A 71 1.03 10.76 -18.65
C ARG A 71 -0.02 11.55 -17.85
N ALA A 72 0.12 11.65 -16.53
CA ALA A 72 -0.82 12.32 -15.63
C ALA A 72 -0.05 13.27 -14.71
N ALA A 73 -0.37 14.57 -14.74
CA ALA A 73 0.36 15.65 -14.08
C ALA A 73 0.28 15.68 -12.54
N SER A 74 0.36 14.55 -11.85
CA SER A 74 0.32 14.48 -10.38
C SER A 74 1.31 13.45 -9.83
N GLY A 75 1.92 13.75 -8.68
CA GLY A 75 3.08 13.07 -8.09
C GLY A 75 2.94 11.58 -7.76
N PHE A 76 4.00 11.03 -7.17
CA PHE A 76 4.09 9.61 -6.79
C PHE A 76 2.97 9.25 -5.77
N SER A 77 2.16 8.24 -6.09
CA SER A 77 1.10 7.68 -5.27
C SER A 77 1.68 6.67 -4.26
N SER A 78 1.54 6.96 -2.98
CA SER A 78 1.82 5.96 -1.93
C SER A 78 0.92 4.71 -2.09
N ARG A 79 1.44 3.53 -1.72
CA ARG A 79 0.68 2.26 -1.71
C ARG A 79 -0.69 2.43 -1.04
N LYS A 80 -1.75 1.89 -1.66
CA LYS A 80 -3.13 1.91 -1.13
C LYS A 80 -3.12 1.53 0.35
N LYS A 81 -3.62 2.41 1.23
CA LYS A 81 -3.74 2.14 2.66
C LYS A 81 -4.61 0.89 2.85
N ARG A 82 -4.09 -0.10 3.58
CA ARG A 82 -4.85 -1.32 3.94
C ARG A 82 -6.06 -0.89 4.79
N LYS A 83 -7.28 -1.29 4.38
CA LYS A 83 -8.49 -1.07 5.20
C LYS A 83 -8.25 -1.73 6.56
N ARG A 84 -8.30 -0.94 7.64
CA ARG A 84 -8.25 -1.48 9.00
C ARG A 84 -9.60 -2.15 9.30
N PRO A 85 -9.64 -3.31 9.98
CA PRO A 85 -10.89 -3.87 10.44
C PRO A 85 -11.57 -2.85 11.37
N SER A 86 -12.85 -2.58 11.12
CA SER A 86 -13.67 -1.80 12.05
C SER A 86 -13.88 -2.61 13.33
N PRO A 87 -14.00 -1.97 14.50
CA PRO A 87 -14.39 -2.66 15.72
C PRO A 87 -15.72 -3.39 15.49
N LYS A 88 -15.80 -4.66 15.87
CA LYS A 88 -17.08 -5.39 15.93
C LYS A 88 -17.97 -4.65 16.93
N SER A 89 -19.25 -4.44 16.61
CA SER A 89 -20.17 -3.82 17.56
C SER A 89 -20.16 -4.60 18.86
N LEU A 90 -19.86 -3.93 19.97
CA LEU A 90 -20.00 -4.48 21.32
C LEU A 90 -21.50 -4.61 21.60
N MET A 91 -22.09 -5.73 21.22
CA MET A 91 -23.45 -6.09 21.63
C MET A 91 -23.38 -6.62 23.06
N ALA A 92 -24.28 -6.17 23.94
CA ALA A 92 -24.33 -6.66 25.31
C ALA A 92 -24.79 -8.14 25.33
N GLU A 93 -24.33 -8.93 26.29
CA GLU A 93 -24.65 -10.37 26.38
C GLU A 93 -26.17 -10.62 26.37
N ARG A 94 -26.93 -9.77 27.06
CA ARG A 94 -28.39 -9.79 27.07
C ARG A 94 -29.02 -9.62 25.68
N GLU A 95 -28.45 -8.75 24.83
CA GLU A 95 -28.94 -8.55 23.46
C GLU A 95 -28.69 -9.79 22.61
N THR A 96 -27.56 -10.47 22.84
CA THR A 96 -27.24 -11.71 22.14
C THR A 96 -28.19 -12.86 22.50
N GLU A 97 -28.61 -12.95 23.76
CA GLU A 97 -29.59 -13.95 24.23
C GLU A 97 -30.99 -13.71 23.65
N VAL A 98 -31.42 -12.45 23.59
CA VAL A 98 -32.68 -12.07 22.96
C VAL A 98 -32.66 -12.44 21.47
N ILE A 99 -31.59 -12.11 20.75
CA ILE A 99 -31.44 -12.44 19.33
C ILE A 99 -31.45 -13.96 19.12
N ARG A 100 -30.74 -14.74 19.95
CA ARG A 100 -30.75 -16.22 19.86
C ARG A 100 -32.15 -16.78 20.04
N THR A 101 -32.90 -16.27 21.02
CA THR A 101 -34.28 -16.70 21.29
C THR A 101 -35.20 -16.40 20.10
N ILE A 102 -35.10 -15.18 19.53
CA ILE A 102 -35.88 -14.79 18.35
C ILE A 102 -35.57 -15.69 17.15
N VAL A 103 -34.29 -15.93 16.86
CA VAL A 103 -33.87 -16.79 15.74
C VAL A 103 -34.33 -18.24 15.95
N HIS A 104 -34.25 -18.75 17.18
CA HIS A 104 -34.70 -20.09 17.52
C HIS A 104 -36.20 -20.26 17.33
N ASN A 105 -36.99 -19.31 17.84
CA ASN A 105 -38.45 -19.33 17.70
C ASN A 105 -38.87 -19.25 16.22
N PHE A 106 -38.23 -18.38 15.43
CA PHE A 106 -38.46 -18.28 13.99
C PHE A 106 -38.17 -19.59 13.25
N TYR A 107 -37.10 -20.29 13.63
CA TYR A 107 -36.78 -21.59 13.03
C TYR A 107 -37.81 -22.67 13.42
N ILE A 108 -38.31 -22.66 14.66
CA ILE A 108 -39.34 -23.60 15.11
C ILE A 108 -40.63 -23.40 14.33
N THR A 109 -41.08 -22.15 14.19
CA THR A 109 -42.36 -21.80 13.55
C THR A 109 -42.29 -21.92 12.03
N GLU A 110 -41.28 -21.35 11.39
CA GLU A 110 -41.23 -21.23 9.92
C GLU A 110 -40.39 -22.32 9.23
N LYS A 111 -39.68 -23.17 10.01
CA LYS A 111 -38.78 -24.23 9.51
C LYS A 111 -37.74 -23.76 8.49
N ARG A 112 -37.41 -22.46 8.52
CA ARG A 112 -36.43 -21.82 7.63
C ARG A 112 -35.52 -20.90 8.43
N ARG A 113 -34.36 -20.55 7.85
CA ARG A 113 -33.40 -19.63 8.47
C ARG A 113 -33.79 -18.18 8.14
N PRO A 114 -33.76 -17.26 9.11
CA PRO A 114 -33.99 -15.85 8.83
C PRO A 114 -32.84 -15.35 7.94
N THR A 115 -33.18 -14.86 6.75
CA THR A 115 -32.22 -14.27 5.81
C THR A 115 -32.44 -12.76 5.75
N LEU A 116 -31.36 -11.99 5.56
CA LEU A 116 -31.45 -10.53 5.47
C LEU A 116 -32.41 -10.07 4.36
N LYS A 117 -32.41 -10.77 3.21
CA LYS A 117 -33.36 -10.52 2.12
C LYS A 117 -34.82 -10.71 2.53
N GLY A 118 -35.11 -11.70 3.37
CA GLY A 118 -36.47 -11.99 3.83
C GLY A 118 -37.01 -10.90 4.76
N ILE A 119 -36.17 -10.35 5.62
CA ILE A 119 -36.54 -9.27 6.56
C ILE A 119 -36.77 -7.96 5.82
N GLU A 120 -35.93 -7.66 4.83
CA GLU A 120 -36.02 -6.45 4.02
C GLU A 120 -37.33 -6.40 3.22
N MET A 121 -37.83 -7.55 2.74
CA MET A 121 -39.12 -7.62 2.04
C MET A 121 -40.35 -7.45 2.96
N VAL A 122 -40.28 -7.89 4.22
CA VAL A 122 -41.39 -7.73 5.19
C VAL A 122 -41.57 -6.28 5.61
N LYS A 123 -40.48 -5.50 5.62
CA LYS A 123 -40.53 -4.06 5.95
C LYS A 123 -41.38 -3.24 4.95
N TRP A 124 -41.50 -3.69 3.70
CA TRP A 124 -42.34 -3.07 2.66
C TRP A 124 -43.81 -3.52 2.69
N LEU A 125 -44.18 -4.48 3.54
CA LEU A 125 -45.52 -5.06 3.62
C LEU A 125 -46.33 -4.56 4.84
N VAL A 126 -45.71 -3.75 5.70
CA VAL A 126 -46.30 -3.23 6.96
C VAL A 126 -46.42 -1.70 6.93
N GLU A 127 -46.07 -1.06 5.82
CA GLU A 127 -46.45 0.34 5.47
C GLU A 127 -47.62 0.32 4.47
#